data_AF-A0A1Y3XSK5-F1
#
_entry.id   AF-A0A1Y3XSK5-F1
#
_cell.length_a   1.000
_cell.length_b   1.000
_cell.length_c   1.000
_cell.angle_alpha   90.00
_cell.angle_beta   90.00
_cell.angle_gamma   90.00
#
_symmetry.space_group_name_H-M   'P 1'
#
loop_
_entity.id
_entity.type
_entity.pdbx_description
1 polymer ?
#
loop_
_entity_poly.entity_id
_entity_poly.type
_entity_poly.pdbx_seq_one_letter_code
_entity_poly.pdbx_strand_id
1 'polypeptide(L)'
;MYVLASLSAVFFPLLAPIYICFALRGRQSPFLTAVAIGMLFGILASCIDTVVQSDLDRYASLIDSFRGLTLLEAANMGGSYSGQIVYTLIFWLLANLRLGFLLNFIVGFVAYSVPAYIIFDYCLREKTDRWHALIILCSYIVLVPFFNMISYVRSTLAFSIVLMAAYLDLYRGKKSPIIYILYISAPLLHYSTLPIVALSFVAKAHIRSSILYLFGALIITIVPIVVAIQPVISLVFGGIPGLSIIASAANRLALYVRSTGDVWAIASQNSSLISGYRFLYMGMSLLGLFMYGRLDGKEKFAPFYRLIFLWCLLTVSVGLFITFDVFFRYAMPLAVLVLLIKGEQIKGYFGLIVNSAFAIMIIASGFVQIAYLADIVDVTYFAYHFLLGVAGFIR
;
A
#
# COMPACT_ATOMS: atom_id res chain seq x y z
N MET A 1 25.28 -14.67 -1.88
CA MET A 1 24.67 -13.66 -2.76
C MET A 1 23.63 -12.79 -2.04
N TYR A 2 22.59 -13.33 -1.39
CA TYR A 2 21.62 -12.48 -0.67
C TYR A 2 22.24 -11.62 0.45
N VAL A 3 23.21 -12.14 1.19
CA VAL A 3 23.98 -11.35 2.17
C VAL A 3 24.72 -10.20 1.49
N LEU A 4 25.39 -10.46 0.37
CA LEU A 4 26.08 -9.42 -0.41
C LEU A 4 25.09 -8.37 -0.95
N ALA A 5 23.91 -8.79 -1.40
CA ALA A 5 22.85 -7.88 -1.83
C ALA A 5 22.41 -6.96 -0.68
N SER A 6 22.13 -7.50 0.50
CA SER A 6 21.74 -6.71 1.67
C SER A 6 22.87 -5.78 2.15
N LEU A 7 24.13 -6.25 2.15
CA LEU A 7 25.28 -5.41 2.49
C LEU A 7 25.47 -4.29 1.46
N SER A 8 25.35 -4.60 0.16
CA SER A 8 25.42 -3.57 -0.88
C SER A 8 24.26 -2.59 -0.78
N ALA A 9 23.05 -3.01 -0.40
CA ALA A 9 21.94 -2.09 -0.17
C ALA A 9 22.27 -1.04 0.90
N VAL A 10 23.08 -1.41 1.90
CA VAL A 10 23.50 -0.52 2.99
C VAL A 10 24.68 0.36 2.57
N PHE A 11 25.71 -0.20 1.96
CA PHE A 11 26.98 0.52 1.70
C PHE A 11 27.07 1.12 0.29
N PHE A 12 26.46 0.49 -0.71
CA PHE A 12 26.51 0.88 -2.13
C PHE A 12 25.17 0.56 -2.82
N PRO A 13 24.08 1.30 -2.53
CA PRO A 13 22.72 0.95 -2.96
C PRO A 13 22.59 0.68 -4.46
N LEU A 14 23.36 1.38 -5.29
CA LEU A 14 23.46 1.16 -6.74
C LEU A 14 23.89 -0.25 -7.16
N LEU A 15 24.70 -0.92 -6.35
CA LEU A 15 25.17 -2.28 -6.63
C LEU A 15 24.15 -3.34 -6.17
N ALA A 16 23.20 -2.99 -5.31
CA ALA A 16 22.24 -3.93 -4.77
C ALA A 16 21.34 -4.57 -5.84
N PRO A 17 20.79 -3.85 -6.84
CA PRO A 17 20.06 -4.47 -7.94
C PRO A 17 20.86 -5.55 -8.68
N ILE A 18 22.17 -5.32 -8.89
CA ILE A 18 23.06 -6.26 -9.56
C ILE A 18 23.21 -7.53 -8.73
N TYR A 19 23.49 -7.40 -7.43
CA TYR A 19 23.61 -8.55 -6.53
C TYR A 19 22.29 -9.30 -6.30
N ILE A 20 21.15 -8.60 -6.32
CA ILE A 20 19.82 -9.22 -6.32
C ILE A 20 19.65 -10.07 -7.59
N CYS A 21 19.99 -9.54 -8.77
CA CYS A 21 19.92 -10.29 -10.03
C CYS A 21 20.84 -11.53 -10.01
N PHE A 22 22.05 -11.42 -9.46
CA PHE A 22 22.93 -12.57 -9.29
C PHE A 22 22.40 -13.58 -8.27
N ALA A 23 21.80 -13.13 -7.17
CA ALA A 23 21.18 -14.02 -6.18
C ALA A 23 20.03 -14.83 -6.80
N LEU A 24 19.24 -14.18 -7.67
CA LEU A 24 18.15 -14.84 -8.39
C LEU A 24 18.64 -15.91 -9.39
N ARG A 25 19.90 -15.86 -9.85
CA ARG A 25 20.48 -16.91 -10.70
C ARG A 25 20.63 -18.25 -9.97
N GLY A 26 20.82 -18.23 -8.65
CA GLY A 26 20.98 -19.41 -7.81
C GLY A 26 19.68 -19.98 -7.25
N ARG A 27 19.74 -20.60 -6.06
CA ARG A 27 18.56 -21.13 -5.35
C ARG A 27 17.66 -19.98 -4.91
N GLN A 28 16.45 -19.96 -5.43
CA GLN A 28 15.47 -18.92 -5.13
C GLN A 28 14.89 -19.10 -3.73
N SER A 29 14.89 -18.00 -2.98
CA SER A 29 14.14 -17.89 -1.73
C SER A 29 13.31 -16.61 -1.78
N PRO A 30 11.97 -16.70 -1.96
CA PRO A 30 11.10 -15.53 -1.97
C PRO A 30 11.31 -14.63 -0.74
N PHE A 31 11.54 -15.24 0.42
CA PHE A 31 11.82 -14.52 1.66
C PHE A 31 13.14 -13.74 1.60
N LEU A 32 14.25 -14.38 1.22
CA LEU A 32 15.55 -13.68 1.17
C LEU A 32 15.59 -12.62 0.07
N THR A 33 14.94 -12.87 -1.07
CA THR A 33 14.76 -11.88 -2.13
C THR A 33 13.98 -10.67 -1.63
N ALA A 34 12.86 -10.89 -0.94
CA ALA A 34 12.04 -9.84 -0.35
C ALA A 34 12.80 -9.01 0.69
N VAL A 35 13.61 -9.66 1.54
CA VAL A 35 14.46 -8.96 2.51
C VAL A 35 15.49 -8.09 1.80
N ALA A 36 16.18 -8.60 0.77
CA ALA A 36 17.18 -7.82 0.03
C ALA A 36 16.56 -6.60 -0.68
N ILE A 37 15.38 -6.75 -1.28
CA ILE A 37 14.63 -5.64 -1.89
C ILE A 37 14.17 -4.65 -0.83
N GLY A 38 13.60 -5.13 0.28
CA GLY A 38 13.20 -4.29 1.41
C GLY A 38 14.38 -3.48 1.96
N MET A 39 15.55 -4.10 2.13
CA MET A 39 16.75 -3.38 2.58
C MET A 39 17.12 -2.24 1.63
N LEU A 40 17.12 -2.50 0.31
CA LEU A 40 17.39 -1.47 -0.69
C LEU A 40 16.42 -0.30 -0.55
N PHE A 41 15.11 -0.56 -0.60
CA PHE A 41 14.11 0.51 -0.56
C PHE A 41 14.00 1.19 0.82
N GLY A 42 14.31 0.48 1.91
CA GLY A 42 14.42 1.08 3.25
C GLY A 42 15.56 2.08 3.33
N ILE A 43 16.74 1.74 2.78
CA ILE A 43 17.87 2.68 2.72
C ILE A 43 17.51 3.87 1.82
N LEU A 44 16.96 3.63 0.62
CA LEU A 44 16.52 4.72 -0.27
C LEU A 44 15.52 5.66 0.41
N ALA A 45 14.55 5.12 1.15
CA ALA A 45 13.55 5.92 1.85
C ALA A 45 14.19 6.78 2.96
N SER A 46 15.23 6.28 3.61
CA SER A 46 15.99 7.02 4.63
C SER A 46 16.80 8.19 4.04
N CYS A 47 17.02 8.19 2.72
CA CYS A 47 17.74 9.24 2.00
C CYS A 47 16.82 10.35 1.48
N ILE A 48 15.50 10.25 1.73
CA ILE A 48 14.55 11.29 1.34
C ILE A 48 14.71 12.48 2.28
N ASP A 49 15.11 13.62 1.71
CA ASP A 49 15.05 14.93 2.35
C ASP A 49 14.14 15.83 1.51
N THR A 50 13.10 16.37 2.13
CA THR A 50 12.02 17.07 1.42
C THR A 50 12.29 18.56 1.32
N VAL A 51 12.19 19.12 0.12
CA VAL A 51 12.31 20.58 -0.12
C VAL A 51 10.99 21.33 0.11
N VAL A 52 9.90 20.59 0.33
CA VAL A 52 8.56 21.10 0.63
C VAL A 52 8.02 20.42 1.88
N GLN A 53 7.20 21.14 2.67
CA GLN A 53 6.59 20.56 3.86
C GLN A 53 5.67 19.40 3.48
N SER A 54 5.94 18.24 4.07
CA SER A 54 5.25 16.98 3.78
C SER A 54 4.75 16.29 5.04
N ASP A 55 3.93 15.25 4.84
CA ASP A 55 3.48 14.39 5.96
C ASP A 55 4.66 13.70 6.69
N LEU A 56 5.82 13.52 6.03
CA LEU A 56 7.03 12.98 6.66
C LEU A 56 7.58 13.90 7.74
N ASP A 57 7.65 15.21 7.47
CA ASP A 57 8.11 16.21 8.43
C ASP A 57 7.21 16.25 9.66
N ARG A 58 5.89 16.15 9.42
CA ARG A 58 4.92 16.03 10.50
C ARG A 58 5.18 14.79 11.33
N TYR A 59 5.41 13.63 10.72
CA TYR A 59 5.68 12.40 11.48
C TYR A 59 7.01 12.45 12.24
N ALA A 60 8.05 13.07 11.69
CA ALA A 60 9.30 13.30 12.39
C ALA A 60 9.08 14.13 13.66
N SER A 61 8.38 15.27 13.55
CA SER A 61 8.05 16.11 14.71
C SER A 61 7.15 15.39 15.73
N LEU A 62 6.25 14.53 15.25
CA LEU A 62 5.33 13.77 16.09
C LEU A 62 6.05 12.69 16.89
N ILE A 63 7.09 12.04 16.35
CA ILE A 63 7.91 11.08 17.11
C ILE A 63 8.50 11.76 18.35
N ASP A 64 9.03 12.98 18.23
CA ASP A 64 9.66 13.67 19.36
C ASP A 64 8.68 13.97 20.51
N SER A 65 7.38 14.12 20.22
CA SER A 65 6.34 14.28 21.24
C SER A 65 6.15 13.06 22.15
N PHE A 66 6.62 11.87 21.75
CA PHE A 66 6.55 10.64 22.55
C PHE A 66 7.76 10.44 23.48
N ARG A 67 8.77 11.30 23.40
CA ARG A 67 10.04 11.12 24.11
C ARG A 67 9.84 11.30 25.62
N GLY A 68 10.32 10.33 26.40
CA GLY A 68 10.25 10.38 27.87
C GLY A 68 8.88 10.03 28.45
N LEU A 69 7.87 9.78 27.62
CA LEU A 69 6.58 9.24 28.07
C LEU A 69 6.69 7.75 28.37
N THR A 70 5.93 7.27 29.35
CA THR A 70 5.63 5.84 29.49
C THR A 70 4.72 5.37 28.36
N LEU A 71 4.69 4.06 28.10
CA LEU A 71 3.82 3.49 27.06
C LEU A 71 2.33 3.76 27.35
N LEU A 72 1.94 3.80 28.63
CA LEU A 72 0.55 4.09 29.02
C LEU A 72 0.18 5.55 28.75
N GLU A 73 1.06 6.49 29.07
CA GLU A 73 0.86 7.91 28.74
C GLU A 73 0.78 8.11 27.23
N ALA A 74 1.68 7.48 26.47
CA ALA A 74 1.66 7.48 25.01
C ALA A 74 0.36 6.93 24.42
N ALA A 75 -0.19 5.84 25.00
CA ALA A 75 -1.47 5.26 24.59
C ALA A 75 -2.66 6.17 24.89
N ASN A 76 -2.53 7.04 25.90
CA ASN A 76 -3.59 7.94 26.36
C ASN A 76 -3.46 9.38 25.84
N MET A 77 -2.49 9.69 24.95
CA MET A 77 -2.23 11.04 24.44
C MET A 77 -3.42 11.74 23.73
N GLY A 78 -4.58 11.08 23.57
CA GLY A 78 -5.77 11.69 22.98
C GLY A 78 -5.54 12.16 21.52
N GLY A 79 -6.54 12.84 20.95
CA GLY A 79 -6.44 13.40 19.60
C GLY A 79 -6.80 12.45 18.45
N SER A 80 -6.46 12.86 17.23
CA SER A 80 -6.93 12.27 15.96
C SER A 80 -6.61 10.78 15.76
N TYR A 81 -5.69 10.25 16.57
CA TYR A 81 -5.11 8.91 16.46
C TYR A 81 -5.40 8.01 17.67
N SER A 82 -6.29 8.45 18.57
CA SER A 82 -6.78 7.63 19.69
C SER A 82 -7.27 6.27 19.20
N GLY A 83 -6.87 5.21 19.92
CA GLY A 83 -7.20 3.81 19.61
C GLY A 83 -6.30 3.14 18.56
N GLN A 84 -5.30 3.83 18.00
CA GLN A 84 -4.31 3.24 17.08
C GLN A 84 -3.06 2.75 17.84
N ILE A 85 -3.25 1.71 18.66
CA ILE A 85 -2.24 1.23 19.63
C ILE A 85 -0.94 0.77 18.96
N VAL A 86 -1.01 0.12 17.79
CA VAL A 86 0.19 -0.35 17.09
C VAL A 86 1.00 0.83 16.55
N TYR A 87 0.32 1.87 16.07
CA TYR A 87 0.96 3.11 15.67
C TYR A 87 1.67 3.77 16.87
N THR A 88 0.98 3.88 18.01
CA THR A 88 1.56 4.44 19.25
C THR A 88 2.81 3.68 19.67
N LEU A 89 2.77 2.35 19.64
CA LEU A 89 3.91 1.51 20.04
C LEU A 89 5.13 1.78 19.15
N ILE A 90 4.95 1.84 17.82
CA ILE A 90 6.05 2.11 16.88
C ILE A 90 6.67 3.48 17.16
N PHE A 91 5.84 4.52 17.27
CA PHE A 91 6.31 5.89 17.48
C PHE A 91 6.98 6.06 18.85
N TRP A 92 6.42 5.46 19.89
CA TRP A 92 6.98 5.44 21.23
C TRP A 92 8.35 4.73 21.28
N LEU A 93 8.51 3.59 20.60
CA LEU A 93 9.78 2.88 20.51
C LEU A 93 10.84 3.74 19.82
N LEU A 94 10.53 4.31 18.65
CA LEU A 94 11.48 5.14 17.90
C LEU A 94 11.88 6.40 18.67
N ALA A 95 10.94 7.03 19.38
CA ALA A 95 11.19 8.21 20.18
C ALA A 95 12.14 7.94 21.35
N ASN A 96 11.89 6.86 22.11
CA ASN A 96 12.68 6.54 23.31
C ASN A 96 14.03 5.92 22.99
N LEU A 97 14.18 5.27 21.82
CA LEU A 97 15.48 4.81 21.32
C LEU A 97 16.28 5.92 20.62
N ARG A 98 15.69 7.10 20.39
CA ARG A 98 16.28 8.21 19.60
C ARG A 98 16.62 7.80 18.17
N LEU A 99 15.76 6.96 17.58
CA LEU A 99 15.93 6.40 16.23
C LEU A 99 14.84 6.90 15.28
N GLY A 100 14.44 8.18 15.38
CA GLY A 100 13.37 8.75 14.55
C GLY A 100 13.62 8.60 13.05
N PHE A 101 14.88 8.65 12.63
CA PHE A 101 15.30 8.45 11.23
C PHE A 101 14.94 7.06 10.67
N LEU A 102 14.79 6.04 11.53
CA LEU A 102 14.42 4.69 11.09
C LEU A 102 12.97 4.57 10.64
N LEU A 103 12.13 5.59 10.85
CA LEU A 103 10.73 5.53 10.42
C LEU A 103 10.65 5.33 8.90
N ASN A 104 11.35 6.15 8.13
CA ASN A 104 11.35 6.06 6.67
C ASN A 104 11.94 4.72 6.20
N PHE A 105 13.00 4.25 6.88
CA PHE A 105 13.56 2.92 6.64
C PHE A 105 12.51 1.82 6.78
N ILE A 106 11.79 1.79 7.91
CA ILE A 106 10.79 0.76 8.21
C ILE A 106 9.66 0.79 7.18
N VAL A 107 9.18 1.98 6.81
CA VAL A 107 8.13 2.14 5.80
C VAL A 107 8.61 1.63 4.45
N GLY A 108 9.76 2.08 3.96
CA GLY A 108 10.32 1.63 2.68
C GLY A 108 10.62 0.13 2.68
N PHE A 109 11.16 -0.41 3.77
CA PHE A 109 11.42 -1.84 3.91
C PHE A 109 10.15 -2.66 3.79
N VAL A 110 9.11 -2.35 4.57
CA VAL A 110 7.86 -3.11 4.59
C VAL A 110 7.10 -2.95 3.27
N ALA A 111 7.01 -1.73 2.75
CA ALA A 111 6.29 -1.40 1.52
C ALA A 111 6.80 -2.15 0.29
N TYR A 112 8.09 -2.48 0.23
CA TYR A 112 8.68 -3.18 -0.92
C TYR A 112 9.02 -4.64 -0.65
N SER A 113 9.31 -5.03 0.60
CA SER A 113 9.52 -6.45 0.94
C SER A 113 8.24 -7.27 0.85
N VAL A 114 7.09 -6.71 1.28
CA VAL A 114 5.81 -7.45 1.24
C VAL A 114 5.38 -7.76 -0.20
N PRO A 115 5.24 -6.79 -1.12
CA PRO A 115 4.94 -7.07 -2.51
C PRO A 115 5.97 -7.99 -3.17
N ALA A 116 7.27 -7.78 -2.91
CA ALA A 116 8.30 -8.66 -3.44
C ALA A 116 8.13 -10.11 -2.98
N TYR A 117 7.87 -10.34 -1.69
CA TYR A 117 7.60 -11.68 -1.17
C TYR A 117 6.41 -12.33 -1.88
N ILE A 118 5.31 -11.58 -2.00
CA ILE A 118 4.09 -12.05 -2.65
C ILE A 118 4.37 -12.41 -4.11
N ILE A 119 5.03 -11.53 -4.87
CA ILE A 119 5.33 -11.74 -6.30
C ILE A 119 6.19 -12.99 -6.49
N PHE A 120 7.31 -13.09 -5.75
CA PHE A 120 8.23 -14.22 -5.92
C PHE A 120 7.64 -15.54 -5.39
N ASP A 121 6.89 -15.54 -4.28
CA ASP A 121 6.25 -16.77 -3.77
C ASP A 121 5.09 -17.21 -4.69
N TYR A 122 4.32 -16.26 -5.25
CA TYR A 122 3.25 -16.53 -6.20
C TYR A 122 3.81 -17.15 -7.49
N CYS A 123 4.75 -16.47 -8.16
CA CYS A 123 5.36 -16.99 -9.40
C CYS A 123 6.05 -18.34 -9.19
N LEU A 124 6.69 -18.56 -8.03
CA LEU A 124 7.30 -19.85 -7.72
C LEU A 124 6.25 -20.97 -7.61
N ARG A 125 5.07 -20.68 -7.05
CA ARG A 125 3.97 -21.65 -6.88
C ARG A 125 3.28 -21.97 -8.20
N GLU A 126 3.07 -20.95 -9.03
CA GLU A 126 2.53 -21.10 -10.37
C GLU A 126 3.56 -21.64 -11.38
N LYS A 127 4.81 -21.86 -10.94
CA LYS A 127 5.92 -22.36 -11.77
C LYS A 127 6.26 -21.41 -12.92
N THR A 128 5.99 -20.12 -12.75
CA THR A 128 6.42 -19.06 -13.66
C THR A 128 7.94 -18.84 -13.53
N ASP A 129 8.57 -18.38 -14.61
CA ASP A 129 9.99 -18.05 -14.59
C ASP A 129 10.30 -16.84 -13.68
N ARG A 130 11.50 -16.85 -13.07
CA ARG A 130 11.96 -15.79 -12.15
C ARG A 130 12.09 -14.43 -12.81
N TRP A 131 12.39 -14.37 -14.10
CA TRP A 131 12.49 -13.10 -14.80
C TRP A 131 11.11 -12.49 -14.97
N HIS A 132 10.06 -13.32 -15.06
CA HIS A 132 8.69 -12.85 -15.03
C HIS A 132 8.34 -12.20 -13.67
N ALA A 133 8.72 -12.85 -12.56
CA ALA A 133 8.57 -12.27 -11.22
C ALA A 133 9.31 -10.92 -11.09
N LEU A 134 10.51 -10.83 -11.65
CA LEU A 134 11.28 -9.57 -11.67
C LEU A 134 10.59 -8.49 -12.51
N ILE A 135 10.03 -8.83 -13.68
CA ILE A 135 9.27 -7.90 -14.52
C ILE A 135 8.05 -7.37 -13.77
N ILE A 136 7.31 -8.23 -13.07
CA ILE A 136 6.16 -7.83 -12.25
C ILE A 136 6.61 -6.87 -11.14
N LEU A 137 7.71 -7.19 -10.45
CA LEU A 137 8.26 -6.33 -9.41
C LEU A 137 8.71 -4.96 -9.95
N CYS A 138 9.44 -4.93 -11.05
CA CYS A 138 9.84 -3.67 -11.69
C CYS A 138 8.62 -2.86 -12.14
N SER A 139 7.61 -3.52 -12.70
CA SER A 139 6.33 -2.88 -13.06
C SER A 139 5.65 -2.27 -11.84
N TYR A 140 5.61 -2.99 -10.72
CA TYR A 140 5.05 -2.49 -9.45
C TYR A 140 5.81 -1.26 -8.94
N ILE A 141 7.15 -1.32 -8.90
CA ILE A 141 8.01 -0.21 -8.44
C ILE A 141 7.78 1.06 -9.27
N VAL A 142 7.58 0.92 -10.58
CA VAL A 142 7.37 2.06 -11.49
C VAL A 142 5.93 2.57 -11.46
N LEU A 143 4.94 1.69 -11.27
CA LEU A 143 3.54 2.09 -11.20
C LEU A 143 3.18 2.79 -9.90
N VAL A 144 3.98 2.60 -8.85
CA VAL A 144 3.69 3.08 -7.50
C VAL A 144 4.62 4.23 -7.14
N PRO A 145 4.10 5.48 -7.02
CA PRO A 145 4.94 6.63 -6.75
C PRO A 145 5.66 6.46 -5.41
N PHE A 146 6.99 6.34 -5.51
CA PHE A 146 7.88 6.03 -4.38
C PHE A 146 7.68 7.01 -3.22
N PHE A 147 7.68 8.32 -3.49
CA PHE A 147 7.50 9.31 -2.42
C PHE A 147 6.17 9.14 -1.67
N ASN A 148 5.05 9.01 -2.39
CA ASN A 148 3.74 8.83 -1.77
C ASN A 148 3.68 7.55 -0.91
N MET A 149 4.34 6.48 -1.36
CA MET A 149 4.45 5.25 -0.58
C MET A 149 5.14 5.51 0.76
N ILE A 150 6.20 6.32 0.78
CA ILE A 150 6.92 6.65 2.03
C ILE A 150 6.14 7.68 2.87
N SER A 151 5.59 8.72 2.25
CA SER A 151 4.87 9.81 2.94
C SER A 151 3.60 9.34 3.65
N TYR A 152 2.96 8.29 3.13
CA TYR A 152 1.81 7.66 3.76
C TYR A 152 2.16 6.65 4.85
N VAL A 153 3.24 6.90 5.60
CA VAL A 153 3.84 6.10 6.69
C VAL A 153 2.87 5.07 7.29
N ARG A 154 1.82 5.54 7.97
CA ARG A 154 0.88 4.65 8.65
C ARG A 154 0.05 3.80 7.70
N SER A 155 -0.61 4.43 6.73
CA SER A 155 -1.44 3.66 5.81
C SER A 155 -0.60 2.67 5.02
N THR A 156 0.58 3.04 4.53
CA THR A 156 1.49 2.13 3.83
C THR A 156 1.82 0.89 4.65
N LEU A 157 2.21 1.07 5.91
CA LEU A 157 2.49 -0.05 6.82
C LEU A 157 1.25 -0.92 7.03
N ALA A 158 0.11 -0.30 7.36
CA ALA A 158 -1.13 -1.02 7.63
C ALA A 158 -1.62 -1.82 6.42
N PHE A 159 -1.58 -1.21 5.22
CA PHE A 159 -2.00 -1.85 3.98
C PHE A 159 -1.04 -2.96 3.54
N SER A 160 0.27 -2.81 3.78
CA SER A 160 1.22 -3.90 3.55
C SER A 160 0.97 -5.09 4.47
N ILE A 161 0.67 -4.83 5.75
CA ILE A 161 0.33 -5.87 6.73
C ILE A 161 -0.94 -6.64 6.31
N VAL A 162 -2.03 -5.93 5.97
CA VAL A 162 -3.27 -6.60 5.55
C VAL A 162 -3.12 -7.32 4.21
N LEU A 163 -2.32 -6.79 3.29
CA LEU A 163 -2.00 -7.44 2.01
C LEU A 163 -1.26 -8.76 2.24
N MET A 164 -0.25 -8.79 3.13
CA MET A 164 0.42 -10.03 3.52
C MET A 164 -0.55 -11.01 4.19
N ALA A 165 -1.39 -10.55 5.12
CA ALA A 165 -2.38 -11.39 5.79
C ALA A 165 -3.33 -12.05 4.79
N ALA A 166 -3.89 -11.25 3.87
CA ALA A 166 -4.79 -11.70 2.83
C ALA A 166 -4.13 -12.71 1.87
N TYR A 167 -2.88 -12.47 1.48
CA TYR A 167 -2.13 -13.41 0.65
C TYR A 167 -1.88 -14.75 1.36
N LEU A 168 -1.43 -14.72 2.61
CA LEU A 168 -1.16 -15.93 3.40
C LEU A 168 -2.44 -16.74 3.69
N ASP A 169 -3.55 -16.07 3.96
CA ASP A 169 -4.84 -16.72 4.24
C ASP A 169 -5.52 -17.21 2.96
N LEU A 170 -5.77 -16.32 2.00
CA LEU A 170 -6.69 -16.57 0.88
C LEU A 170 -6.03 -17.27 -0.30
N TYR A 171 -4.75 -17.03 -0.55
CA TYR A 171 -4.01 -17.69 -1.64
C TYR A 171 -3.23 -18.89 -1.11
N ARG A 172 -2.41 -18.71 -0.06
CA ARG A 172 -1.62 -19.82 0.50
C ARG A 172 -2.41 -20.78 1.38
N GLY A 173 -3.64 -20.43 1.78
CA GLY A 173 -4.49 -21.28 2.62
C GLY A 173 -3.92 -21.54 4.02
N LYS A 174 -2.96 -20.72 4.50
CA LYS A 174 -2.35 -20.93 5.81
C LYS A 174 -3.33 -20.57 6.92
N LYS A 175 -3.29 -21.35 8.01
CA LYS A 175 -4.10 -21.15 9.21
C LYS A 175 -3.20 -21.03 10.44
N SER A 176 -2.49 -19.91 10.55
CA SER A 176 -1.56 -19.66 11.65
C SER A 176 -2.06 -18.50 12.52
N PRO A 177 -1.82 -18.53 13.85
CA PRO A 177 -2.09 -17.39 14.74
C PRO A 177 -1.53 -16.06 14.24
N ILE A 178 -0.37 -16.11 13.56
CA ILE A 178 0.29 -14.93 12.98
C ILE A 178 -0.64 -14.19 12.00
N ILE A 179 -1.47 -14.90 11.23
CA ILE A 179 -2.37 -14.28 10.24
C ILE A 179 -3.44 -13.44 10.94
N TYR A 180 -3.98 -13.92 12.05
CA TYR A 180 -4.95 -13.15 12.84
C TYR A 180 -4.30 -11.92 13.49
N ILE A 181 -3.06 -12.06 13.97
CA ILE A 181 -2.27 -10.92 14.47
C ILE A 181 -2.07 -9.88 13.37
N LEU A 182 -1.78 -10.29 12.13
CA LEU A 182 -1.66 -9.36 11.00
C LEU A 182 -3.00 -8.66 10.69
N TYR A 183 -4.11 -9.40 10.61
CA TYR A 183 -5.43 -8.80 10.36
C TYR A 183 -5.89 -7.84 11.46
N ILE A 184 -5.51 -8.07 12.72
CA ILE A 184 -5.85 -7.19 13.86
C ILE A 184 -4.89 -5.99 13.93
N SER A 185 -3.60 -6.19 13.66
CA SER A 185 -2.60 -5.11 13.73
C SER A 185 -2.79 -4.05 12.66
N ALA A 186 -3.21 -4.42 11.45
CA ALA A 186 -3.48 -3.46 10.37
C ALA A 186 -4.48 -2.35 10.76
N PRO A 187 -5.70 -2.62 11.25
CA PRO A 187 -6.65 -1.59 11.67
C PRO A 187 -6.22 -0.85 12.95
N LEU A 188 -5.44 -1.49 13.83
CA LEU A 188 -4.82 -0.83 14.98
C LEU A 188 -3.65 0.11 14.59
N LEU A 189 -3.15 0.02 13.36
CA LEU A 189 -2.18 0.94 12.79
C LEU A 189 -2.88 2.00 11.93
N HIS A 190 -3.88 1.61 11.15
CA HIS A 190 -4.70 2.54 10.37
C HIS A 190 -6.12 2.00 10.08
N TYR A 191 -7.15 2.66 10.58
CA TYR A 191 -8.56 2.23 10.46
C TYR A 191 -9.06 2.08 9.02
N SER A 192 -8.48 2.79 8.04
CA SER A 192 -8.89 2.64 6.63
C SER A 192 -8.56 1.26 6.03
N THR A 193 -7.89 0.37 6.77
CA THR A 193 -7.71 -1.03 6.36
C THR A 193 -8.90 -1.92 6.71
N LEU A 194 -9.81 -1.48 7.59
CA LEU A 194 -11.02 -2.23 7.97
C LEU A 194 -11.85 -2.70 6.76
N PRO A 195 -12.08 -1.88 5.70
CA PRO A 195 -12.75 -2.36 4.50
C PRO A 195 -12.04 -3.58 3.90
N ILE A 196 -10.71 -3.58 3.77
CA ILE A 196 -9.97 -4.71 3.19
C ILE A 196 -10.03 -5.96 4.07
N VAL A 197 -9.97 -5.79 5.38
CA VAL A 197 -10.18 -6.89 6.34
C VAL A 197 -11.58 -7.50 6.13
N ALA A 198 -12.63 -6.67 6.07
CA ALA A 198 -13.99 -7.12 5.82
C ALA A 198 -14.15 -7.81 4.46
N LEU A 199 -13.58 -7.23 3.39
CA LEU A 199 -13.58 -7.84 2.06
C LEU A 199 -12.87 -9.19 2.05
N SER A 200 -11.82 -9.38 2.85
CA SER A 200 -11.11 -10.66 2.96
C SER A 200 -12.01 -11.75 3.56
N PHE A 201 -12.82 -11.42 4.57
CA PHE A 201 -13.82 -12.34 5.12
C PHE A 201 -14.94 -12.66 4.12
N VAL A 202 -15.44 -11.64 3.40
CA VAL A 202 -16.46 -11.84 2.36
C VAL A 202 -15.92 -12.72 1.22
N ALA A 203 -14.68 -12.49 0.80
CA ALA A 203 -14.03 -13.27 -0.25
C ALA A 203 -13.88 -14.76 0.12
N LYS A 204 -13.65 -15.04 1.40
CA LYS A 204 -13.56 -16.40 1.96
C LYS A 204 -14.92 -17.09 2.10
N ALA A 205 -16.00 -16.32 2.24
CA ALA A 205 -17.34 -16.88 2.40
C ALA A 205 -17.78 -17.64 1.13
N HIS A 206 -18.44 -18.79 1.31
CA HIS A 206 -19.03 -19.55 0.21
C HIS A 206 -20.35 -18.92 -0.26
N ILE A 207 -20.26 -17.71 -0.82
CA ILE A 207 -21.41 -16.97 -1.37
C ILE A 207 -21.65 -17.33 -2.84
N ARG A 208 -22.92 -17.33 -3.24
CA ARG A 208 -23.34 -17.49 -4.65
C ARG A 208 -22.81 -16.30 -5.48
N SER A 209 -22.48 -16.56 -6.74
CA SER A 209 -21.94 -15.56 -7.66
C SER A 209 -22.85 -14.34 -7.83
N SER A 210 -24.16 -14.52 -7.92
CA SER A 210 -25.14 -13.43 -7.99
C SER A 210 -25.08 -12.52 -6.76
N ILE A 211 -24.92 -13.08 -5.57
CA ILE A 211 -24.79 -12.33 -4.30
C ILE A 211 -23.46 -11.57 -4.27
N LEU A 212 -22.37 -12.17 -4.75
CA LEU A 212 -21.07 -11.51 -4.85
C LEU A 212 -21.14 -10.28 -5.77
N TYR A 213 -21.81 -10.37 -6.92
CA TYR A 213 -21.99 -9.24 -7.82
C TYR A 213 -22.89 -8.15 -7.24
N LEU A 214 -23.96 -8.52 -6.54
CA LEU A 214 -24.81 -7.56 -5.82
C LEU A 214 -24.02 -6.83 -4.73
N PHE A 215 -23.21 -7.56 -3.95
CA PHE A 215 -22.32 -6.96 -2.96
C PHE A 215 -21.28 -6.04 -3.63
N GLY A 216 -20.79 -6.41 -4.80
CA GLY A 216 -19.93 -5.56 -5.62
C GLY A 216 -20.58 -4.25 -6.06
N ALA A 217 -21.84 -4.32 -6.51
CA ALA A 217 -22.62 -3.13 -6.83
C ALA A 217 -22.81 -2.22 -5.60
N LEU A 218 -23.07 -2.83 -4.44
CA LEU A 218 -23.16 -2.10 -3.18
C LEU A 218 -21.85 -1.37 -2.85
N ILE A 219 -20.68 -2.00 -3.03
CA ILE A 219 -19.36 -1.36 -2.81
C ILE A 219 -19.21 -0.10 -3.65
N ILE A 220 -19.61 -0.12 -4.92
CA ILE A 220 -19.53 1.08 -5.77
C ILE A 220 -20.38 2.21 -5.16
N THR A 221 -21.59 1.89 -4.71
CA THR A 221 -22.57 2.85 -4.18
C THR A 221 -22.39 3.21 -2.70
N ILE A 222 -21.51 2.53 -1.97
CA ILE A 222 -21.44 2.66 -0.50
C ILE A 222 -21.08 4.08 -0.07
N VAL A 223 -20.14 4.72 -0.78
CA VAL A 223 -19.67 6.07 -0.45
C VAL A 223 -20.79 7.10 -0.57
N PRO A 224 -21.47 7.26 -1.74
CA PRO A 224 -22.56 8.23 -1.84
C PRO A 224 -23.72 7.93 -0.88
N ILE A 225 -24.04 6.65 -0.64
CA ILE A 225 -25.08 6.27 0.33
C ILE A 225 -24.70 6.73 1.74
N VAL A 226 -23.52 6.37 2.24
CA VAL A 226 -23.07 6.74 3.59
C VAL A 226 -23.01 8.26 3.75
N VAL A 227 -22.57 8.99 2.73
CA VAL A 227 -22.54 10.45 2.73
C VAL A 227 -23.95 11.05 2.78
N ALA A 228 -24.91 10.47 2.06
CA ALA A 228 -26.30 10.93 2.06
C ALA A 228 -26.97 10.72 3.42
N ILE A 229 -26.70 9.61 4.10
CA ILE A 229 -27.32 9.26 5.39
C ILE A 229 -26.46 9.63 6.62
N GLN A 230 -25.30 10.26 6.44
CA GLN A 230 -24.36 10.61 7.53
C GLN A 230 -25.02 11.36 8.70
N PRO A 231 -25.93 12.33 8.49
CA PRO A 231 -26.62 13.00 9.60
C PRO A 231 -27.45 12.03 10.45
N VAL A 232 -28.13 11.08 9.81
CA VAL A 232 -28.92 10.04 10.49
C VAL A 232 -28.02 9.08 11.26
N ILE A 233 -26.90 8.65 10.65
CA ILE A 233 -25.90 7.80 11.35
C ILE A 233 -25.38 8.53 12.60
N SER A 234 -25.07 9.82 12.49
CA SER A 234 -24.56 10.61 13.60
C SER A 234 -25.59 10.77 14.72
N LEU A 235 -26.86 11.01 14.36
CA LEU A 235 -27.96 11.13 15.31
C LEU A 235 -28.21 9.80 16.05
N VAL A 236 -28.25 8.69 15.32
CA VAL A 236 -28.59 7.37 15.88
C VAL A 236 -27.44 6.78 16.70
N PHE A 237 -26.20 6.88 16.21
CA PHE A 237 -25.06 6.18 16.82
C PHE A 237 -24.12 7.09 17.61
N GLY A 238 -24.18 8.41 17.43
CA GLY A 238 -23.20 9.35 18.01
C GLY A 238 -23.23 9.41 19.54
N GLY A 239 -24.41 9.24 20.14
CA GLY A 239 -24.60 9.26 21.59
C GLY A 239 -24.47 7.90 22.28
N ILE A 240 -24.33 6.80 21.52
CA ILE A 240 -24.30 5.44 22.09
C ILE A 240 -22.84 5.02 22.32
N PRO A 241 -22.42 4.76 23.58
CA PRO A 241 -21.07 4.26 23.87
C PRO A 241 -20.76 2.99 23.06
N GLY A 242 -19.59 2.95 22.43
CA GLY A 242 -19.16 1.83 21.58
C GLY A 242 -19.65 1.91 20.12
N LEU A 243 -20.83 2.49 19.83
CA LEU A 243 -21.32 2.68 18.46
C LEU A 243 -20.93 4.04 17.86
N SER A 244 -20.48 4.99 18.68
CA SER A 244 -19.96 6.29 18.24
C SER A 244 -18.80 6.18 17.24
N ILE A 245 -18.09 5.05 17.18
CA ILE A 245 -17.09 4.75 16.15
C ILE A 245 -17.68 4.71 14.74
N ILE A 246 -18.92 4.24 14.59
CA ILE A 246 -19.64 4.18 13.31
C ILE A 246 -19.97 5.61 12.85
N ALA A 247 -20.50 6.44 13.76
CA ALA A 247 -20.74 7.86 13.51
C ALA A 247 -19.43 8.58 13.15
N SER A 248 -18.34 8.34 13.89
CA SER A 248 -17.04 8.92 13.58
C SER A 248 -16.50 8.48 12.21
N ALA A 249 -16.70 7.23 11.80
CA ALA A 249 -16.27 6.73 10.50
C ALA A 249 -17.06 7.39 9.36
N ALA A 250 -18.39 7.49 9.51
CA ALA A 250 -19.25 8.18 8.54
C ALA A 250 -18.92 9.67 8.43
N ASN A 251 -18.64 10.35 9.56
CA ASN A 251 -18.22 11.75 9.58
C ASN A 251 -16.89 11.96 8.85
N ARG A 252 -15.89 11.10 9.12
CA ARG A 252 -14.59 11.16 8.42
C ARG A 252 -14.75 10.88 6.92
N LEU A 253 -15.59 9.92 6.53
CA LEU A 253 -15.86 9.66 5.12
C LEU A 253 -16.53 10.86 4.44
N ALA A 254 -17.55 11.46 5.08
CA ALA A 254 -18.21 12.66 4.57
C ALA A 254 -17.24 13.85 4.46
N LEU A 255 -16.31 14.01 5.41
CA LEU A 255 -15.22 14.97 5.30
C LEU A 255 -14.33 14.69 4.09
N TYR A 256 -13.95 13.43 3.85
CA TYR A 256 -13.15 13.09 2.66
C TYR A 256 -13.87 13.29 1.32
N VAL A 257 -15.20 13.39 1.33
CA VAL A 257 -15.98 13.68 0.12
C VAL A 257 -16.22 15.18 -0.04
N ARG A 258 -16.47 15.90 1.07
CA ARG A 258 -16.92 17.30 1.06
C ARG A 258 -15.87 18.32 1.45
N SER A 259 -14.72 17.92 1.99
CA SER A 259 -13.77 18.85 2.56
C SER A 259 -13.11 19.71 1.47
N THR A 260 -13.36 21.01 1.60
CA THR A 260 -12.84 22.09 0.76
C THR A 260 -12.02 23.10 1.57
N GLY A 261 -11.79 22.85 2.87
CA GLY A 261 -11.25 23.84 3.81
C GLY A 261 -9.83 23.62 4.32
N ASP A 262 -9.23 22.44 4.09
CA ASP A 262 -7.85 22.16 4.48
C ASP A 262 -6.91 22.53 3.31
N VAL A 263 -5.82 23.25 3.58
CA VAL A 263 -4.87 23.73 2.55
C VAL A 263 -4.32 22.56 1.72
N TRP A 264 -4.03 21.42 2.37
CA TRP A 264 -3.62 20.21 1.67
C TRP A 264 -4.76 19.60 0.84
N ALA A 265 -6.01 19.67 1.32
CA ALA A 265 -7.18 19.23 0.56
C ALA A 265 -7.29 19.95 -0.77
N ILE A 266 -7.22 21.28 -0.71
CA ILE A 266 -7.39 22.17 -1.84
C ILE A 266 -6.23 21.95 -2.82
N ALA A 267 -4.99 21.89 -2.32
CA ALA A 267 -3.81 21.62 -3.14
C ALA A 267 -3.89 20.24 -3.82
N SER A 268 -4.32 19.20 -3.09
CA SER A 268 -4.47 17.85 -3.64
C SER A 268 -5.57 17.75 -4.70
N GLN A 269 -6.71 18.43 -4.49
CA GLN A 269 -7.83 18.45 -5.42
C GLN A 269 -7.49 19.16 -6.74
N ASN A 270 -6.72 20.24 -6.66
CA ASN A 270 -6.32 21.04 -7.83
C ASN A 270 -5.07 20.51 -8.53
N SER A 271 -4.43 19.46 -7.99
CA SER A 271 -3.22 18.88 -8.58
C SER A 271 -3.55 18.00 -9.78
N SER A 272 -3.13 18.44 -10.98
CA SER A 272 -3.22 17.64 -12.22
C SER A 272 -2.48 16.31 -12.10
N LEU A 273 -1.39 16.28 -11.32
CA LEU A 273 -0.62 15.08 -11.05
C LEU A 273 -1.43 14.04 -10.25
N ILE A 274 -2.01 14.45 -9.13
CA ILE A 274 -2.80 13.55 -8.27
C ILE A 274 -4.06 13.08 -9.01
N SER A 275 -4.69 13.97 -9.78
CA SER A 275 -5.79 13.63 -10.67
C SER A 275 -5.38 12.60 -11.74
N GLY A 276 -4.20 12.77 -12.36
CA GLY A 276 -3.64 11.81 -13.31
C GLY A 276 -3.45 10.43 -12.69
N TYR A 277 -2.85 10.35 -11.49
CA TYR A 277 -2.72 9.08 -10.77
C TYR A 277 -4.07 8.45 -10.42
N ARG A 278 -5.06 9.26 -10.03
CA ARG A 278 -6.42 8.77 -9.76
C ARG A 278 -6.99 8.05 -10.98
N PHE A 279 -6.95 8.68 -12.16
CA PHE A 279 -7.44 8.06 -13.39
C PHE A 279 -6.62 6.83 -13.79
N LEU A 280 -5.29 6.86 -13.62
CA LEU A 280 -4.42 5.73 -13.89
C LEU A 280 -4.81 4.51 -13.04
N TYR A 281 -4.98 4.69 -11.72
CA TYR A 281 -5.33 3.58 -10.82
C TYR A 281 -6.78 3.12 -10.96
N MET A 282 -7.71 4.02 -11.31
CA MET A 282 -9.05 3.62 -11.70
C MET A 282 -9.01 2.78 -12.98
N GLY A 283 -8.26 3.19 -13.99
CA GLY A 283 -8.04 2.43 -15.22
C GLY A 283 -7.43 1.06 -14.95
N MET A 284 -6.42 0.99 -14.09
CA MET A 284 -5.81 -0.27 -13.66
C MET A 284 -6.82 -1.17 -12.92
N SER A 285 -7.67 -0.59 -12.07
CA SER A 285 -8.72 -1.34 -11.36
C SER A 285 -9.77 -1.88 -12.33
N LEU A 286 -10.18 -1.08 -13.33
CA LEU A 286 -11.10 -1.51 -14.39
C LEU A 286 -10.49 -2.62 -15.25
N LEU A 287 -9.20 -2.54 -15.58
CA LEU A 287 -8.46 -3.63 -16.22
C LEU A 287 -8.48 -4.88 -15.34
N GLY A 288 -8.22 -4.75 -14.03
CA GLY A 288 -8.32 -5.87 -13.09
C GLY A 288 -9.69 -6.54 -13.08
N LEU A 289 -10.78 -5.75 -13.11
CA LEU A 289 -12.16 -6.28 -13.23
C LEU A 289 -12.40 -6.98 -14.57
N PHE A 290 -11.90 -6.39 -15.66
CA PHE A 290 -11.98 -6.98 -16.99
C PHE A 290 -11.25 -8.34 -17.05
N MET A 291 -10.06 -8.41 -16.46
CA MET A 291 -9.26 -9.63 -16.37
C MET A 291 -9.95 -10.69 -15.49
N TYR A 292 -10.50 -10.29 -14.33
CA TYR A 292 -11.30 -11.18 -13.46
C TYR A 292 -12.48 -11.81 -14.21
N GLY A 293 -13.13 -11.05 -15.09
CA GLY A 293 -14.23 -11.54 -15.92
C GLY A 293 -13.86 -12.73 -16.80
N ARG A 294 -12.57 -12.84 -17.17
CA ARG A 294 -12.01 -13.86 -18.08
C ARG A 294 -11.34 -15.04 -17.37
N LEU A 295 -11.25 -15.02 -16.04
CA LEU A 295 -10.75 -16.16 -15.27
C LEU A 295 -11.68 -17.38 -15.44
N ASP A 296 -11.09 -18.57 -15.45
CA ASP A 296 -11.85 -19.82 -15.50
C ASP A 296 -12.76 -19.97 -14.28
N GLY A 297 -13.94 -20.58 -14.45
CA GLY A 297 -14.95 -20.65 -13.39
C GLY A 297 -14.45 -21.20 -12.05
N LYS A 298 -13.49 -22.14 -12.04
CA LYS A 298 -12.88 -22.66 -10.80
C LYS A 298 -11.98 -21.64 -10.11
N GLU A 299 -11.20 -20.89 -10.86
CA GLU A 299 -10.25 -19.90 -10.33
C GLU A 299 -10.93 -18.57 -10.01
N LYS A 300 -11.86 -18.13 -10.86
CA LYS A 300 -12.70 -16.95 -10.66
C LYS A 300 -13.35 -16.91 -9.29
N PHE A 301 -13.70 -18.08 -8.74
CA PHE A 301 -14.34 -18.21 -7.44
C PHE A 301 -13.40 -18.61 -6.31
N ALA A 302 -12.09 -18.70 -6.53
CA ALA A 302 -11.16 -18.86 -5.44
C ALA A 302 -11.13 -17.58 -4.57
N PRO A 303 -11.01 -17.70 -3.23
CA PRO A 303 -11.08 -16.56 -2.32
C PRO A 303 -10.10 -15.43 -2.67
N PHE A 304 -8.89 -15.76 -3.12
CA PHE A 304 -7.90 -14.75 -3.51
C PHE A 304 -8.38 -13.86 -4.66
N TYR A 305 -8.84 -14.42 -5.77
CA TYR A 305 -9.32 -13.64 -6.92
C TYR A 305 -10.61 -12.88 -6.62
N ARG A 306 -11.48 -13.42 -5.76
CA ARG A 306 -12.65 -12.68 -5.24
C ARG A 306 -12.25 -11.43 -4.46
N LEU A 307 -11.20 -11.51 -3.63
CA LEU A 307 -10.68 -10.34 -2.95
C LEU A 307 -10.17 -9.31 -3.96
N ILE A 308 -9.42 -9.73 -4.98
CA ILE A 308 -8.91 -8.79 -6.01
C ILE A 308 -10.07 -8.08 -6.72
N PHE A 309 -11.12 -8.83 -7.10
CA PHE A 309 -12.34 -8.28 -7.66
C PHE A 309 -12.99 -7.22 -6.75
N LEU A 310 -13.23 -7.56 -5.48
CA LEU A 310 -13.86 -6.65 -4.52
C LEU A 310 -13.00 -5.41 -4.23
N TRP A 311 -11.67 -5.58 -4.16
CA TRP A 311 -10.74 -4.48 -3.93
C TRP A 311 -10.63 -3.56 -5.16
N CYS A 312 -10.70 -4.11 -6.38
CA CYS A 312 -10.82 -3.28 -7.59
C CYS A 312 -12.09 -2.41 -7.54
N LEU A 313 -13.25 -2.98 -7.18
CA LEU A 313 -14.50 -2.22 -7.03
C LEU A 313 -14.39 -1.13 -5.95
N LEU A 314 -13.78 -1.44 -4.81
CA LEU A 314 -13.56 -0.47 -3.75
C LEU A 314 -12.65 0.67 -4.20
N THR A 315 -11.60 0.37 -4.95
CA THR A 315 -10.66 1.36 -5.48
C THR A 315 -11.33 2.27 -6.51
N VAL A 316 -12.21 1.72 -7.36
CA VAL A 316 -13.05 2.51 -8.28
C VAL A 316 -14.01 3.41 -7.49
N SER A 317 -14.71 2.88 -6.48
CA SER A 317 -15.62 3.66 -5.64
C SER A 317 -14.90 4.83 -4.96
N VAL A 318 -13.77 4.56 -4.32
CA VAL A 318 -12.96 5.59 -3.65
C VAL A 318 -12.42 6.60 -4.67
N GLY A 319 -11.93 6.15 -5.83
CA GLY A 319 -11.46 7.05 -6.89
C GLY A 319 -12.54 7.96 -7.47
N LEU A 320 -13.79 7.50 -7.55
CA LEU A 320 -14.92 8.28 -8.06
C LEU A 320 -15.41 9.34 -7.06
N PHE A 321 -15.48 8.98 -5.78
CA PHE A 321 -16.23 9.78 -4.80
C PHE A 321 -15.36 10.51 -3.78
N ILE A 322 -14.10 10.10 -3.57
CA ILE A 322 -13.21 10.74 -2.59
C ILE A 322 -12.30 11.75 -3.31
N THR A 323 -12.32 13.00 -2.84
CA THR A 323 -11.70 14.13 -3.53
C THR A 323 -10.20 14.26 -3.27
N PHE A 324 -9.67 13.55 -2.27
CA PHE A 324 -8.27 13.58 -1.85
C PHE A 324 -7.39 12.52 -2.52
N ASP A 325 -6.09 12.59 -2.24
CA ASP A 325 -5.07 11.56 -2.42
C ASP A 325 -5.32 10.26 -1.62
N VAL A 326 -6.37 10.19 -0.80
CA VAL A 326 -6.75 9.02 0.00
C VAL A 326 -6.91 7.73 -0.83
N PHE A 327 -7.23 7.83 -2.13
CA PHE A 327 -7.35 6.66 -3.00
C PHE A 327 -6.04 5.87 -3.13
N PHE A 328 -4.87 6.52 -3.02
CA PHE A 328 -3.56 5.85 -3.10
C PHE A 328 -3.44 4.72 -2.08
N ARG A 329 -4.02 4.91 -0.89
CA ARG A 329 -4.01 3.91 0.20
C ARG A 329 -4.58 2.57 -0.24
N TYR A 330 -5.61 2.59 -1.09
CA TYR A 330 -6.25 1.38 -1.61
C TYR A 330 -5.62 0.91 -2.92
N ALA A 331 -5.22 1.86 -3.78
CA ALA A 331 -4.75 1.59 -5.12
C ALA A 331 -3.32 1.03 -5.20
N MET A 332 -2.39 1.56 -4.40
CA MET A 332 -1.00 1.13 -4.39
C MET A 332 -0.82 -0.35 -4.01
N PRO A 333 -1.38 -0.86 -2.90
CA PRO A 333 -1.31 -2.30 -2.60
C PRO A 333 -2.11 -3.16 -3.59
N LEU A 334 -3.19 -2.63 -4.19
CA LEU A 334 -3.94 -3.33 -5.24
C LEU A 334 -3.10 -3.53 -6.51
N ALA A 335 -2.18 -2.62 -6.83
CA ALA A 335 -1.34 -2.70 -8.02
C ALA A 335 -0.58 -4.03 -8.11
N VAL A 336 -0.01 -4.51 -7.00
CA VAL A 336 0.67 -5.82 -7.02
C VAL A 336 -0.30 -6.94 -7.37
N LEU A 337 -1.50 -6.94 -6.78
CA LEU A 337 -2.49 -8.00 -7.00
C LEU A 337 -2.97 -8.05 -8.45
N VAL A 338 -3.25 -6.89 -9.04
CA VAL A 338 -3.68 -6.78 -10.44
C VAL A 338 -2.57 -7.25 -11.39
N LEU A 339 -1.30 -6.92 -11.09
CA LEU A 339 -0.16 -7.38 -11.89
C LEU A 339 0.04 -8.91 -11.82
N LEU A 340 -0.35 -9.58 -10.72
CA LEU A 340 -0.27 -11.05 -10.64
C LEU A 340 -1.27 -11.73 -11.59
N ILE A 341 -2.47 -11.15 -11.78
CA ILE A 341 -3.46 -11.68 -12.74
C ILE A 341 -2.91 -11.62 -14.19
N LYS A 342 -1.97 -10.71 -14.47
CA LYS A 342 -1.38 -10.47 -15.79
C LYS A 342 -0.47 -11.62 -16.27
N GLY A 343 -0.01 -12.49 -15.37
CA GLY A 343 1.08 -13.41 -15.66
C GLY A 343 0.74 -14.59 -16.59
N GLU A 344 -0.48 -15.12 -16.55
CA GLU A 344 -0.66 -16.52 -17.00
C GLU A 344 -1.84 -16.79 -17.93
N GLN A 345 -2.84 -15.91 -18.03
CA GLN A 345 -4.18 -16.38 -18.43
C GLN A 345 -4.81 -15.72 -19.65
N ILE A 346 -4.29 -14.58 -20.13
CA ILE A 346 -4.95 -13.83 -21.21
C ILE A 346 -4.12 -13.90 -22.48
N LYS A 347 -4.45 -14.86 -23.35
CA LYS A 347 -3.82 -15.05 -24.67
C LYS A 347 -4.59 -14.34 -25.79
N GLY A 348 -3.95 -14.22 -26.96
CA GLY A 348 -4.55 -13.65 -28.17
C GLY A 348 -4.68 -12.12 -28.13
N TYR A 349 -5.60 -11.58 -28.94
CA TYR A 349 -5.83 -10.13 -29.09
C TYR A 349 -6.10 -9.42 -27.76
N PHE A 350 -6.80 -10.08 -26.84
CA PHE A 350 -7.07 -9.54 -25.51
C PHE A 350 -5.81 -9.39 -24.66
N GLY A 351 -4.89 -10.36 -24.74
CA GLY A 351 -3.60 -10.28 -24.06
C GLY A 351 -2.77 -9.11 -24.57
N LEU A 352 -2.81 -8.86 -25.88
CA LEU A 352 -2.15 -7.70 -26.49
C LEU A 352 -2.71 -6.38 -25.95
N ILE A 353 -4.04 -6.23 -25.85
CA ILE A 353 -4.68 -5.03 -25.29
C ILE A 353 -4.25 -4.80 -23.85
N VAL A 354 -4.36 -5.82 -23.00
CA VAL A 354 -4.02 -5.72 -21.58
C VAL A 354 -2.54 -5.38 -21.40
N ASN A 355 -1.66 -6.07 -22.13
CA ASN A 355 -0.22 -5.81 -22.06
C ASN A 355 0.16 -4.41 -22.55
N SER A 356 -0.47 -3.94 -23.63
CA SER A 356 -0.25 -2.58 -24.16
C SER A 356 -0.73 -1.53 -23.17
N ALA A 357 -1.91 -1.71 -22.58
CA ALA A 357 -2.45 -0.79 -21.58
C ALA A 357 -1.53 -0.69 -20.36
N PHE A 358 -1.05 -1.82 -19.82
CA PHE A 358 -0.07 -1.80 -18.73
C PHE A 358 1.26 -1.19 -19.14
N ALA A 359 1.76 -1.45 -20.35
CA ALA A 359 3.01 -0.86 -20.82
C ALA A 359 2.91 0.66 -20.87
N ILE A 360 1.80 1.19 -21.40
CA ILE A 360 1.51 2.63 -21.43
C ILE A 360 1.45 3.18 -20.00
N MET A 361 0.71 2.53 -19.09
CA MET A 361 0.61 2.94 -17.68
C MET A 361 1.98 2.95 -16.99
N ILE A 362 2.81 1.93 -17.19
CA ILE A 362 4.16 1.83 -16.61
C ILE A 362 5.05 2.95 -17.14
N ILE A 363 5.06 3.19 -18.45
CA ILE A 363 5.88 4.25 -19.05
C ILE A 363 5.43 5.62 -18.52
N ALA A 364 4.12 5.89 -18.53
CA ALA A 364 3.57 7.14 -18.02
C ALA A 364 3.92 7.35 -16.54
N SER A 365 3.69 6.34 -15.69
CA SER A 365 4.03 6.42 -14.27
C SER A 365 5.53 6.63 -14.03
N GLY A 366 6.40 6.03 -14.84
CA GLY A 366 7.84 6.20 -14.72
C GLY A 366 8.29 7.65 -14.93
N PHE A 367 7.83 8.30 -16.01
CA PHE A 367 8.13 9.71 -16.26
C PHE A 367 7.57 10.61 -15.16
N VAL A 368 6.31 10.37 -14.78
CA VAL A 368 5.61 11.16 -13.79
C VAL A 368 6.25 11.05 -12.41
N GLN A 369 6.68 9.85 -12.00
CA GLN A 369 7.33 9.62 -10.72
C GLN A 369 8.71 10.28 -10.64
N ILE A 370 9.50 10.25 -11.72
CA ILE A 370 10.81 10.91 -11.77
C ILE A 370 10.64 12.42 -11.65
N ALA A 371 9.70 13.00 -12.40
CA ALA A 371 9.39 14.42 -12.32
C ALA A 371 8.91 14.82 -10.92
N TYR A 372 7.97 14.06 -10.35
CA TYR A 372 7.44 14.34 -9.02
C TYR A 372 8.50 14.23 -7.92
N LEU A 373 9.39 13.24 -7.98
CA LEU A 373 10.50 13.13 -7.03
C LEU A 373 11.45 14.34 -7.14
N ALA A 374 11.71 14.82 -8.35
CA ALA A 374 12.58 15.97 -8.57
C ALA A 374 12.00 17.28 -8.01
N ASP A 375 10.68 17.41 -7.94
CA ASP A 375 10.01 18.60 -7.43
C ASP A 375 9.93 18.65 -5.89
N ILE A 376 10.02 17.51 -5.20
CA ILE A 376 9.73 17.42 -3.76
C ILE A 376 10.90 16.91 -2.91
N VAL A 377 11.89 16.27 -3.51
CA VAL A 377 13.08 15.75 -2.84
C VAL A 377 14.30 16.55 -3.30
N ASP A 378 15.24 16.82 -2.40
CA ASP A 378 16.56 17.28 -2.81
C ASP A 378 17.26 16.15 -3.61
N VAL A 379 17.21 16.26 -4.93
CA VAL A 379 17.76 15.26 -5.86
C VAL A 379 19.27 15.12 -5.70
N THR A 380 19.98 16.20 -5.32
CA THR A 380 21.43 16.15 -5.12
C THR A 380 21.75 15.34 -3.88
N TYR A 381 21.06 15.62 -2.77
CA TYR A 381 21.17 14.86 -1.53
C TYR A 381 20.79 13.40 -1.75
N PHE A 382 19.66 13.14 -2.40
CA PHE A 382 19.16 11.79 -2.69
C PHE A 382 20.14 11.00 -3.57
N ALA A 383 20.65 11.60 -4.66
CA ALA A 383 21.60 10.96 -5.55
C ALA A 383 22.94 10.66 -4.86
N TYR A 384 23.44 11.59 -4.05
CA TYR A 384 24.67 11.40 -3.27
C TYR A 384 24.56 10.21 -2.32
N HIS A 385 23.46 10.10 -1.57
CA HIS A 385 23.23 8.98 -0.65
C HIS A 385 22.88 7.68 -1.40
N PHE A 386 22.25 7.76 -2.57
CA PHE A 386 22.05 6.59 -3.42
C PHE A 386 23.37 6.01 -3.95
N LEU A 387 24.34 6.87 -4.24
CA LEU A 387 25.69 6.49 -4.68
C LEU A 387 26.52 5.88 -3.55
N LEU A 388 26.48 6.48 -2.36
CA LEU A 388 27.43 6.21 -1.27
C LEU A 388 26.84 5.47 -0.07
N GLY A 389 25.52 5.21 -0.05
CA GLY A 389 24.84 4.51 1.04
C GLY A 389 25.09 5.15 2.41
N VAL A 390 25.35 4.32 3.43
CA VAL A 390 25.65 4.76 4.79
C VAL A 390 26.88 5.68 4.88
N ALA A 391 27.84 5.58 3.95
CA ALA A 391 28.98 6.50 3.94
C ALA A 391 28.56 7.96 3.64
N GLY A 392 27.39 8.17 3.01
CA GLY A 392 26.82 9.51 2.82
C GLY A 392 26.30 10.15 4.11
N PHE A 393 25.89 9.34 5.10
CA PHE A 393 25.34 9.80 6.38
C PHE A 393 26.40 10.15 7.44
N ILE A 394 27.67 9.77 7.21
CA ILE A 394 28.79 10.13 8.08
C ILE A 394 29.27 11.53 7.67
N ARG A 395 28.78 12.56 8.37
CA ARG A 395 29.36 13.91 8.37
C ARG A 395 30.11 14.16 9.66
#